data_AF-A0A7J3B744-F1
#
_entry.id   AF-A0A7J3B744-F1
#
_cell.length_a   1.000
_cell.length_b   1.000
_cell.length_c   1.000
_cell.angle_alpha   90.00
_cell.angle_beta   90.00
_cell.angle_gamma   90.00
#
_symmetry.space_group_name_H-M   'P 1'
#
loop_
_entity.id
_entity.type
_entity.pdbx_description
1 polymer ?
#
loop_
_entity_poly.entity_id
_entity_poly.type
_entity_poly.pdbx_seq_one_letter_code
_entity_poly.pdbx_strand_id
1 'polypeptide(L)' 'MDVEKLFDLNQNVEGILIYNRDQSCTDPSFFYFTQLTRGLFEGSYVFLTRRELTVITSKLEEESARAEEIDVQVFSNP' A
#
# COMPACT_ATOMS: atom_id res chain seq x y z
N MET A 1 -4.73 9.17 -10.51
CA MET A 1 -4.67 7.75 -10.13
C MET A 1 -6.05 7.16 -10.36
N ASP A 2 -6.19 6.11 -11.15
CA ASP A 2 -7.50 5.63 -11.62
C ASP A 2 -8.02 4.46 -10.78
N VAL A 3 -8.04 4.66 -9.45
CA VAL A 3 -8.56 3.67 -8.49
C VAL A 3 -10.02 3.34 -8.81
N GLU A 4 -10.82 4.31 -9.23
CA GLU A 4 -12.23 4.11 -9.63
C GLU A 4 -12.37 3.06 -10.72
N LYS A 5 -11.55 3.11 -11.78
CA LYS A 5 -11.55 2.07 -12.82
C LYS A 5 -11.21 0.69 -12.29
N LEU A 6 -10.29 0.59 -11.33
CA LEU A 6 -9.95 -0.69 -10.71
C LEU A 6 -11.16 -1.29 -9.99
N PHE A 7 -11.93 -0.48 -9.26
CA PHE A 7 -13.14 -0.93 -8.59
C PHE A 7 -14.30 -1.21 -9.57
N ASP A 8 -14.41 -0.46 -10.66
CA ASP A 8 -15.46 -0.67 -11.67
C ASP A 8 -15.27 -1.97 -12.46
N LEU A 9 -14.02 -2.38 -12.69
CA LEU A 9 -13.69 -3.66 -13.33
C LEU A 9 -13.95 -4.87 -12.43
N ASN A 10 -13.81 -4.70 -11.11
CA ASN A 10 -13.93 -5.76 -10.12
C ASN A 10 -15.29 -5.68 -9.38
N GLN A 11 -16.39 -5.69 -10.14
CA GLN A 11 -17.76 -5.51 -9.63
C GLN A 11 -18.00 -6.18 -8.25
N ASN A 12 -18.62 -5.45 -7.32
CA ASN A 12 -18.92 -5.85 -5.93
C ASN A 12 -17.72 -6.03 -4.98
N VAL A 13 -16.59 -5.35 -5.23
CA VAL A 13 -15.47 -5.28 -4.28
C VAL A 13 -15.54 -4.01 -3.44
N GLU A 14 -15.43 -4.16 -2.12
CA GLU A 14 -15.45 -3.05 -1.15
C GLU A 14 -14.05 -2.53 -0.81
N GLY A 15 -13.02 -3.37 -1.01
CA GLY A 15 -11.63 -3.00 -0.80
C GLY A 15 -10.67 -3.95 -1.49
N ILE A 16 -9.47 -3.45 -1.80
CA ILE A 16 -8.41 -4.18 -2.49
C ILE A 16 -7.17 -4.13 -1.61
N LEU A 17 -6.58 -5.29 -1.34
CA LEU A 17 -5.33 -5.41 -0.60
C LEU A 17 -4.24 -5.86 -1.57
N ILE A 18 -3.16 -5.07 -1.67
CA ILE A 18 -1.97 -5.42 -2.44
C ILE A 18 -0.84 -5.68 -1.45
N TYR A 19 -0.15 -6.80 -1.62
CA TYR A 19 0.94 -7.24 -0.76
C TYR A 19 2.28 -7.12 -1.48
N ASN A 20 3.16 -6.25 -0.98
CA ASN A 20 4.53 -6.13 -1.46
C ASN A 20 5.41 -7.13 -0.72
N ARG A 21 5.55 -8.32 -1.30
CA ARG A 21 6.07 -9.50 -0.60
C ARG A 21 7.49 -9.35 -0.10
N ASP A 22 8.46 -9.23 -1.01
CA ASP A 22 9.88 -9.23 -0.69
C ASP A 22 10.71 -8.51 -1.77
N GLN A 23 11.99 -8.27 -1.48
CA GLN A 23 12.90 -7.58 -2.40
C GLN A 23 13.15 -8.32 -3.72
N SER A 24 12.97 -9.64 -3.75
CA SER A 24 13.14 -10.42 -4.98
C SER A 24 11.95 -10.28 -5.93
N CYS A 25 10.81 -9.85 -5.41
CA CYS A 25 9.56 -9.66 -6.15
C CYS A 25 8.80 -8.45 -5.61
N THR A 26 9.33 -7.24 -5.88
CA THR A 26 8.60 -5.99 -5.63
C THR A 26 7.37 -5.91 -6.50
N ASP A 27 6.22 -5.56 -5.91
CA ASP A 27 4.96 -5.40 -6.66
C ASP A 27 4.87 -3.95 -7.20
N PRO A 28 4.97 -3.73 -8.52
CA PRO A 28 4.88 -2.38 -9.08
C PRO A 28 3.54 -1.70 -8.79
N SER A 29 2.47 -2.48 -8.60
CA SER A 29 1.14 -1.96 -8.27
C SER A 29 1.15 -1.30 -6.89
N PHE A 30 1.87 -1.87 -5.92
CA PHE A 30 2.00 -1.28 -4.59
C PHE A 30 2.57 0.14 -4.70
N PHE A 31 3.69 0.31 -5.39
CA PHE A 31 4.33 1.62 -5.57
C PHE A 31 3.52 2.55 -6.46
N TYR A 32 2.81 2.00 -7.46
CA TYR A 32 1.91 2.77 -8.31
C TYR A 32 0.76 3.40 -7.51
N PHE A 33 0.17 2.69 -6.55
CA PHE A 33 -0.93 3.27 -5.76
C PHE A 33 -0.43 4.14 -4.62
N THR A 34 0.63 3.73 -3.94
CA THR A 34 1.15 4.45 -2.77
C THR A 34 1.96 5.69 -3.15
N GLN A 35 2.51 5.78 -4.36
CA GLN A 35 3.41 6.86 -4.79
C GLN A 35 4.67 7.03 -3.90
N LEU A 36 4.96 6.04 -3.05
CA LEU A 36 6.12 6.07 -2.17
C LEU A 36 7.41 6.03 -2.99
N THR A 37 8.32 6.97 -2.71
CA THR A 37 9.56 7.14 -3.47
C THR A 37 10.81 6.61 -2.75
N ARG A 38 10.67 6.21 -1.48
CA ARG A 38 11.76 5.78 -0.59
C ARG A 38 11.28 4.65 0.29
N GLY A 39 12.19 3.75 0.68
CA GLY A 39 11.84 2.55 1.46
C GLY A 39 11.65 1.34 0.56
N LEU A 40 11.88 0.15 1.11
CA LEU A 40 11.75 -1.12 0.38
C LEU A 40 10.35 -1.69 0.55
N PHE A 41 9.70 -1.42 1.67
CA PHE A 41 8.35 -1.87 2.00
C PHE A 41 8.16 -3.38 1.84
N GLU A 42 9.22 -4.13 2.14
CA GLU A 42 9.19 -5.58 2.15
C GLU A 42 8.25 -6.08 3.24
N GLY A 43 7.32 -6.94 2.87
CA GLY A 43 6.30 -7.45 3.76
C GLY A 43 5.16 -6.46 4.04
N SER A 44 5.10 -5.33 3.33
CA SER A 44 4.09 -4.29 3.55
C SER A 44 2.87 -4.48 2.65
N TYR A 45 1.76 -3.85 3.03
CA TYR A 45 0.51 -3.90 2.30
C TYR A 45 0.01 -2.49 2.01
N VAL A 46 -0.73 -2.35 0.92
CA VAL A 46 -1.61 -1.19 0.72
C VAL A 46 -3.04 -1.69 0.65
N PHE A 47 -3.88 -1.12 1.49
CA PHE A 47 -5.32 -1.32 1.46
C PHE A 47 -5.97 -0.12 0.79
N LEU A 48 -6.74 -0.40 -0.26
CA LEU A 48 -7.42 0.58 -1.08
C LEU A 48 -8.92 0.41 -0.92
N THR A 49 -9.64 1.51 -0.76
CA THR A 49 -11.07 1.58 -1.03
C THR A 49 -11.32 2.65 -2.10
N ARG A 50 -12.58 2.90 -2.46
CA ARG A 50 -12.91 4.04 -3.33
C ARG A 50 -12.59 5.42 -2.71
N ARG A 51 -12.35 5.50 -1.41
CA ARG A 51 -12.22 6.78 -0.68
C ARG A 51 -10.88 6.98 -0.01
N GLU A 52 -10.23 5.89 0.37
CA GLU A 52 -9.05 5.90 1.22
C GLU A 52 -8.00 4.93 0.71
N LEU A 53 -6.76 5.24 1.06
CA LEU A 53 -5.59 4.43 0.84
C LEU A 53 -4.82 4.40 2.15
N THR A 54 -4.58 3.20 2.67
CA THR A 54 -3.82 2.99 3.90
C THR A 54 -2.64 2.08 3.62
N VAL A 55 -1.45 2.53 4.00
CA VAL A 55 -0.23 1.72 3.99
C VAL A 55 -0.11 1.01 5.33
N ILE A 56 0.01 -0.31 5.29
CA ILE A 56 0.20 -1.16 6.46
C ILE A 56 1.64 -1.70 6.39
N THR A 57 2.51 -1.21 7.28
CA THR A 57 3.96 -1.43 7.14
C THR A 57 4.64 -1.72 8.48
N SER A 58 5.91 -2.14 8.41
CA SER A 58 6.73 -2.39 9.59
C SER A 58 7.21 -1.09 10.24
N LYS A 59 7.65 -1.17 11.50
CA LYS A 59 8.23 -0.03 12.22
C LYS A 59 9.46 0.57 11.53
N LEU A 60 10.24 -0.25 10.81
CA LEU A 60 11.44 0.22 10.10
C LEU A 60 11.09 1.17 8.95
N GLU A 61 9.93 0.98 8.33
CA GLU A 61 9.50 1.73 7.15
C GLU A 61 8.55 2.89 7.50
N GLU A 62 8.22 3.08 8.78
CA GLU A 62 7.25 4.10 9.21
C GLU A 62 7.68 5.51 8.82
N GLU A 63 8.94 5.89 9.04
CA GLU A 63 9.41 7.23 8.68
C GLU A 63 9.33 7.47 7.17
N SER A 64 9.71 6.48 6.37
CA SER A 64 9.59 6.54 4.91
C SER A 64 8.14 6.68 4.46
N ALA A 65 7.22 5.96 5.10
CA ALA A 65 5.79 5.99 4.78
C ALA A 65 5.12 7.33 5.15
N ARG A 66 5.44 7.85 6.34
CA ARG A 66 4.82 9.09 6.84
C ARG A 66 5.34 10.36 6.17
N ALA A 67 6.46 10.28 5.45
CA ALA A 67 7.02 11.41 4.72
C ALA A 67 6.10 11.94 3.61
N GLU A 68 5.16 11.11 3.12
CA GLU A 68 4.35 11.40 1.92
C GLU A 68 2.87 11.72 2.23
N GLU A 69 2.53 12.13 3.47
CA GLU A 69 1.14 12.49 3.89
C GLU A 69 0.07 11.39 3.67
N ILE A 70 0.48 10.11 3.60
CA ILE A 70 -0.41 8.96 3.44
C ILE A 70 -0.87 8.44 4.81
N ASP A 71 -2.05 7.82 4.87
CA ASP A 71 -2.48 7.10 6.06
C ASP A 71 -1.62 5.84 6.29
N VAL A 72 -1.05 5.71 7.48
CA VAL A 72 -0.07 4.66 7.80
C VAL A 72 -0.45 3.96 9.09
N GLN A 73 -0.69 2.66 8.96
CA GLN A 73 -0.80 1.71 10.07
C GLN A 73 0.52 0.94 10.20
N VAL A 74 1.05 0.88 11.42
CA VAL A 74 2.31 0.19 11.69
C VAL A 74 2.01 -1.10 12.43
N PHE A 75 2.37 -2.24 11.84
CA PHE A 75 2.35 -3.50 12.55
C PHE A 75 3.67 -3.71 13.28
N SER A 76 3.56 -4.31 14.46
CA SER A 76 4.70 -4.83 15.21
C SER A 76 4.59 -6.33 15.15
N ASN A 77 5.56 -7.00 14.54
CA ASN A 77 5.71 -8.43 14.77
C ASN A 77 6.18 -8.60 16.23
N PRO A 78 5.61 -9.54 17.00
CA PRO A 78 6.16 -9.90 18.31
C PRO A 78 7.58 -10.45 18.20
#